data_AF-A0A6A5YNJ1-F1
#
_entry.id   AF-A0A6A5YNJ1-F1
#
_cell.length_a   1.000
_cell.length_b   1.000
_cell.length_c   1.000
_cell.angle_alpha   90.00
_cell.angle_beta   90.00
_cell.angle_gamma   90.00
#
_symmetry.space_group_name_H-M   'P 1'
#
loop_
_entity.id
_entity.type
_entity.pdbx_description
1 polymer ?
#
loop_
_entity_poly.entity_id
_entity_poly.type
_entity_poly.pdbx_seq_one_letter_code
_entity_poly.pdbx_strand_id
1 'polypeptide(L)'
;MASCPAETLARCASTPRPVEANPDIAGIGVIVSFFSTTCLAVFLATVILFLDRLSTLVDRARSVRRFNLRHLERKSFWISGLSKILLGLNDSQLFTGTAVQIVAIIQHCTISVYHFRIVTELAFLSTVTHLITLLVLEGYFIKDKKSNIPRVLVMLINLALLGYTSWNGYAFEMSSSTAVKSSLIACFSGARRPRLGPAFYARWTILLLLSILGHCSVFMQMYIPRDVCQGRPGLARISYWLRDCRLFTLMPAYTIYGLVNGGRVLWRTQALRKADVPITGSEQDWGFGQILAMLLLGLTLLPGWEVFSQYEFLNFRVLKMLTLLRLQEEIREIHGLRPREQNPPMESIDELRDQS
;
A
#
# COMPACT_ATOMS: atom_id res chain seq x y z
N MET A 1 16.91 3.10 -26.70
CA MET A 1 15.73 2.40 -27.26
C MET A 1 16.21 1.60 -28.44
N ALA A 2 16.03 0.28 -28.41
CA ALA A 2 16.35 -0.57 -29.54
C ALA A 2 15.51 -0.17 -30.76
N SER A 3 16.13 -0.09 -31.93
CA SER A 3 15.41 0.02 -33.20
C SER A 3 14.52 -1.22 -33.34
N CYS A 4 13.21 -1.02 -33.52
CA CYS A 4 12.31 -2.14 -33.76
C CYS A 4 12.67 -2.84 -35.08
N PRO A 5 12.46 -4.18 -35.19
CA PRO A 5 12.73 -4.90 -36.42
C PRO A 5 11.97 -4.32 -37.61
N ALA A 6 12.58 -4.32 -38.80
CA ALA A 6 11.96 -3.81 -40.02
C ALA A 6 10.62 -4.51 -40.34
N GLU A 7 10.52 -5.81 -40.05
CA GLU A 7 9.27 -6.58 -40.20
C GLU A 7 8.14 -6.02 -39.31
N THR A 8 8.46 -5.63 -38.07
CA THR A 8 7.48 -5.03 -37.15
C THR A 8 7.01 -3.68 -37.66
N LEU A 9 7.92 -2.87 -38.19
CA LEU A 9 7.58 -1.58 -38.79
C LEU A 9 6.79 -1.74 -40.10
N ALA A 10 7.02 -2.80 -40.86
CA ALA A 10 6.21 -3.11 -42.05
C ALA A 10 4.74 -3.41 -41.69
N ARG A 11 4.48 -4.01 -40.52
CA ARG A 11 3.10 -4.24 -40.03
C ARG A 11 2.34 -2.93 -39.81
N CYS A 12 3.04 -1.83 -39.52
CA CYS A 12 2.44 -0.50 -39.36
C CYS A 12 1.83 0.08 -40.65
N ALA A 13 2.29 -0.37 -41.82
CA ALA A 13 1.79 0.07 -43.11
C ALA A 13 0.55 -0.72 -43.60
N SER A 14 0.14 -1.76 -42.86
CA SER A 14 -0.97 -2.63 -43.23
C SER A 14 -2.33 -2.16 -42.65
N THR A 15 -3.43 -2.65 -43.22
CA THR A 15 -4.80 -2.37 -42.76
C THR A 15 -5.00 -2.73 -41.28
N PRO A 16 -5.96 -2.10 -40.57
CA PRO A 16 -6.20 -2.38 -39.15
C PRO A 16 -6.52 -3.86 -38.95
N ARG A 17 -5.63 -4.57 -38.24
CA ARG A 17 -5.84 -5.96 -37.87
C ARG A 17 -6.46 -6.06 -36.48
N PRO A 18 -7.23 -7.13 -36.21
CA PRO A 18 -7.63 -7.43 -34.84
C PRO A 18 -6.40 -7.61 -33.94
N VAL A 19 -6.51 -7.16 -32.71
CA VAL A 19 -5.48 -7.31 -31.68
C VAL A 19 -5.47 -8.77 -31.23
N GLU A 20 -4.30 -9.40 -31.17
CA GLU A 20 -4.17 -10.73 -30.56
C GLU A 20 -4.28 -10.60 -29.03
N ALA A 21 -5.18 -11.38 -28.42
CA ALA A 21 -5.40 -11.37 -26.97
C ALA A 21 -4.10 -11.71 -26.21
N ASN A 22 -3.84 -10.99 -25.11
CA ASN A 22 -2.71 -11.25 -24.23
C ASN A 22 -3.18 -11.47 -22.78
N PRO A 23 -3.51 -12.71 -22.39
CA PRO A 23 -4.03 -13.03 -21.05
C PRO A 23 -3.00 -12.82 -19.93
N ASP A 24 -1.71 -12.70 -20.22
CA ASP A 24 -0.69 -12.43 -19.20
C ASP A 24 -0.64 -10.95 -18.79
N ILE A 25 -1.11 -10.05 -19.65
CA ILE A 25 -1.18 -8.59 -19.38
C ILE A 25 -2.59 -8.15 -19.06
N ALA A 26 -3.55 -8.56 -19.89
CA ALA A 26 -4.94 -8.13 -19.85
C ALA A 26 -5.91 -9.20 -19.33
N GLY A 27 -5.40 -10.36 -18.89
CA GLY A 27 -6.23 -11.44 -18.39
C GLY A 27 -7.05 -11.04 -17.16
N ILE A 28 -8.23 -11.67 -17.04
CA ILE A 28 -9.17 -11.39 -15.96
C ILE A 28 -8.55 -11.53 -14.56
N GLY A 29 -7.74 -12.56 -14.32
CA GLY A 29 -7.09 -12.75 -13.02
C GLY A 29 -6.04 -11.66 -12.70
N VAL A 30 -5.32 -11.16 -13.72
CA VAL A 30 -4.35 -10.06 -13.54
C VAL A 30 -5.08 -8.76 -13.20
N ILE A 31 -6.13 -8.42 -13.96
CA ILE A 31 -6.90 -7.20 -13.73
C ILE A 31 -7.59 -7.23 -12.35
N VAL A 32 -8.27 -8.34 -12.03
CA VAL A 32 -9.00 -8.48 -10.76
C VAL A 32 -8.06 -8.47 -9.56
N SER A 33 -6.91 -9.15 -9.64
CA SER A 33 -5.92 -9.15 -8.55
C SER A 33 -5.39 -7.75 -8.27
N PHE A 34 -4.91 -7.03 -9.28
CA PHE A 34 -4.39 -5.67 -9.11
C PHE A 34 -5.43 -4.70 -8.54
N PHE A 35 -6.64 -4.71 -9.11
CA PHE A 35 -7.70 -3.80 -8.67
C PHE A 35 -8.16 -4.12 -7.24
N SER A 36 -8.32 -5.42 -6.92
CA SER A 36 -8.70 -5.86 -5.58
C SER A 36 -7.62 -5.57 -4.55
N THR A 37 -6.34 -5.74 -4.89
CA THR A 37 -5.20 -5.37 -4.03
C THR A 37 -5.28 -3.90 -3.64
N THR A 38 -5.48 -3.00 -4.60
CA THR A 38 -5.58 -1.56 -4.32
C THR A 38 -6.82 -1.23 -3.48
N CYS A 39 -7.99 -1.80 -3.80
CA CYS A 39 -9.20 -1.61 -3.01
C CYS A 39 -9.01 -2.08 -1.55
N LEU A 40 -8.42 -3.27 -1.37
CA LEU A 40 -8.15 -3.82 -0.04
C LEU A 40 -7.11 -2.97 0.71
N ALA A 41 -6.05 -2.51 0.04
CA ALA A 41 -5.06 -1.62 0.65
C ALA A 41 -5.70 -0.30 1.13
N VAL A 42 -6.60 0.29 0.34
CA VAL A 42 -7.33 1.52 0.72
C VAL A 42 -8.26 1.28 1.91
N PHE A 43 -8.97 0.15 1.91
CA PHE A 43 -9.81 -0.25 3.02
C PHE A 43 -8.99 -0.42 4.30
N LEU A 44 -7.91 -1.23 4.27
CA LEU A 44 -7.05 -1.47 5.41
C LEU A 44 -6.39 -0.19 5.93
N ALA A 45 -5.90 0.66 5.03
CA ALA A 45 -5.34 1.96 5.36
C ALA A 45 -6.36 2.84 6.11
N THR A 46 -7.60 2.88 5.63
CA THR A 46 -8.67 3.65 6.26
C THR A 46 -9.01 3.11 7.65
N VAL A 47 -9.09 1.79 7.81
CA VAL A 47 -9.31 1.14 9.11
C VAL A 47 -8.16 1.44 10.08
N ILE A 48 -6.91 1.32 9.66
CA ILE A 48 -5.74 1.63 10.51
C ILE A 48 -5.77 3.09 10.95
N LEU A 49 -5.99 4.03 10.02
CA LEU A 49 -6.09 5.46 10.35
C LEU A 49 -7.26 5.78 11.30
N PHE A 50 -8.39 5.12 11.11
CA PHE A 50 -9.55 5.26 11.99
C PHE A 50 -9.24 4.76 13.40
N LEU A 51 -8.65 3.56 13.53
CA LEU A 51 -8.26 3.01 14.82
C LEU A 51 -7.21 3.88 15.51
N ASP A 52 -6.24 4.42 14.78
CA ASP A 52 -5.19 5.29 15.31
C ASP A 52 -5.74 6.66 15.77
N ARG A 53 -6.65 7.26 15.01
CA ARG A 53 -7.32 8.49 15.43
C ARG A 53 -8.20 8.27 16.65
N LEU A 54 -8.98 7.20 16.65
CA LEU A 54 -9.87 6.89 17.75
C LEU A 54 -9.08 6.79 19.05
N SER A 55 -7.90 6.16 19.06
CA SER A 55 -7.09 6.16 20.28
C SER A 55 -6.62 7.54 20.67
N THR A 56 -6.17 8.36 19.73
CA THR A 56 -5.67 9.72 20.07
C THR A 56 -6.77 10.56 20.72
N LEU A 57 -8.01 10.47 20.21
CA LEU A 57 -9.16 11.15 20.79
C LEU A 57 -9.50 10.59 22.17
N VAL A 58 -9.53 9.27 22.31
CA VAL A 58 -9.89 8.65 23.57
C VAL A 58 -8.77 8.84 24.61
N ASP A 59 -7.49 8.85 24.24
CA ASP A 59 -6.36 9.12 25.15
C ASP A 59 -6.38 10.57 25.66
N ARG A 60 -6.75 11.54 24.81
CA ARG A 60 -7.03 12.92 25.28
C ARG A 60 -8.21 12.97 26.25
N ALA A 61 -9.30 12.26 25.96
CA ALA A 61 -10.46 12.20 26.85
C ALA A 61 -10.14 11.45 28.16
N ARG A 62 -9.26 10.44 28.11
CA ARG A 62 -8.85 9.59 29.23
C ARG A 62 -7.72 10.18 30.09
N SER A 63 -7.02 11.23 29.66
CA SER A 63 -6.16 12.04 30.54
C SER A 63 -6.87 12.53 31.80
N VAL A 64 -8.21 12.46 31.82
CA VAL A 64 -9.10 12.86 32.91
C VAL A 64 -9.62 11.65 33.75
N ARG A 65 -9.40 10.38 33.35
CA ARG A 65 -9.97 9.19 34.06
C ARG A 65 -9.07 7.93 33.99
N ARG A 66 -8.69 7.35 35.15
CA ARG A 66 -7.90 6.10 35.26
C ARG A 66 -8.59 4.95 34.52
N PHE A 67 -7.88 4.19 33.68
CA PHE A 67 -8.51 3.15 32.85
C PHE A 67 -7.74 1.83 32.63
N ASN A 68 -8.55 0.86 32.17
CA ASN A 68 -8.39 -0.58 31.94
C ASN A 68 -7.49 -0.95 30.73
N LEU A 69 -6.34 -1.58 31.00
CA LEU A 69 -5.26 -1.95 30.06
C LEU A 69 -5.71 -2.87 28.90
N ARG A 70 -6.75 -3.69 29.12
CA ARG A 70 -7.18 -4.78 28.22
C ARG A 70 -7.70 -4.30 26.85
N HIS A 71 -8.23 -3.07 26.78
CA HIS A 71 -8.73 -2.49 25.52
C HIS A 71 -7.58 -1.99 24.62
N LEU A 72 -6.50 -1.49 25.23
CA LEU A 72 -5.31 -1.01 24.51
C LEU A 72 -4.53 -2.15 23.86
N GLU A 73 -4.42 -3.29 24.54
CA GLU A 73 -3.76 -4.49 24.01
C GLU A 73 -4.48 -5.05 22.77
N ARG A 74 -5.82 -5.16 22.81
CA ARG A 74 -6.62 -5.63 21.67
C ARG A 74 -6.47 -4.69 20.46
N LYS A 75 -6.38 -3.38 20.68
CA LYS A 75 -6.17 -2.39 19.62
C LYS A 75 -4.80 -2.56 18.96
N SER A 76 -3.75 -2.63 19.77
CA SER A 76 -2.37 -2.82 19.30
C SER A 76 -2.25 -4.08 18.44
N PHE A 77 -2.94 -5.15 18.85
CA PHE A 77 -3.06 -6.39 18.09
C PHE A 77 -3.66 -6.17 16.68
N TRP A 78 -4.84 -5.55 16.57
CA TRP A 78 -5.48 -5.31 15.27
C TRP A 78 -4.64 -4.41 14.36
N ILE A 79 -4.09 -3.31 14.88
CA ILE A 79 -3.21 -2.44 14.08
C ILE A 79 -1.99 -3.20 13.59
N SER A 80 -1.37 -4.03 14.44
CA SER A 80 -0.21 -4.84 14.06
C SER A 80 -0.55 -5.81 12.93
N GLY A 81 -1.64 -6.58 13.07
CA GLY A 81 -2.08 -7.55 12.05
C GLY A 81 -2.43 -6.88 10.72
N LEU A 82 -3.26 -5.83 10.74
CA LEU A 82 -3.67 -5.11 9.53
C LEU A 82 -2.47 -4.42 8.85
N SER A 83 -1.53 -3.88 9.62
CA SER A 83 -0.30 -3.28 9.07
C SER A 83 0.56 -4.31 8.34
N LYS A 84 0.64 -5.55 8.86
CA LYS A 84 1.38 -6.64 8.20
C LYS A 84 0.73 -7.07 6.88
N ILE A 85 -0.61 -7.17 6.84
CA ILE A 85 -1.34 -7.45 5.61
C ILE A 85 -1.15 -6.31 4.60
N LEU A 86 -1.32 -5.06 5.02
CA LEU A 86 -1.12 -3.88 4.16
C LEU A 86 0.30 -3.83 3.59
N LEU A 87 1.31 -4.14 4.42
CA LEU A 87 2.69 -4.23 3.97
C LEU A 87 2.91 -5.36 2.96
N GLY A 88 2.28 -6.53 3.18
CA GLY A 88 2.31 -7.64 2.23
C GLY A 88 1.68 -7.28 0.88
N LEU A 89 0.50 -6.65 0.90
CA LEU A 89 -0.18 -6.17 -0.31
C LEU A 89 0.70 -5.17 -1.08
N ASN A 90 1.31 -4.23 -0.37
CA ASN A 90 2.26 -3.29 -0.93
C ASN A 90 3.44 -4.00 -1.61
N ASP A 91 4.05 -4.99 -0.96
CA ASP A 91 5.22 -5.69 -1.48
C ASP A 91 4.89 -6.54 -2.70
N SER A 92 3.77 -7.27 -2.65
CA SER A 92 3.28 -8.05 -3.79
C SER A 92 3.02 -7.16 -5.00
N GLN A 93 2.24 -6.08 -4.80
CA GLN A 93 1.91 -5.13 -5.86
C GLN A 93 3.15 -4.41 -6.39
N LEU A 94 4.16 -4.18 -5.55
CA LEU A 94 5.40 -3.50 -5.94
C LEU A 94 6.17 -4.30 -6.99
N PHE A 95 6.34 -5.60 -6.76
CA PHE A 95 7.03 -6.47 -7.71
C PHE A 95 6.18 -6.77 -8.93
N THR A 96 4.90 -7.08 -8.78
CA THR A 96 4.03 -7.39 -9.93
C THR A 96 3.80 -6.16 -10.81
N GLY A 97 3.57 -4.98 -10.21
CA GLY A 97 3.41 -3.70 -10.89
C GLY A 97 4.67 -3.23 -11.59
N THR A 98 5.85 -3.48 -11.02
CA THR A 98 7.11 -3.21 -11.70
C THR A 98 7.35 -4.19 -12.85
N ALA A 99 7.07 -5.49 -12.63
CA ALA A 99 7.25 -6.54 -13.64
C ALA A 99 6.40 -6.30 -14.88
N VAL A 100 5.11 -5.98 -14.73
CA VAL A 100 4.21 -5.74 -15.88
C VAL A 100 4.66 -4.54 -16.72
N GLN A 101 5.22 -3.49 -16.09
CA GLN A 101 5.80 -2.35 -16.79
C GLN A 101 7.09 -2.72 -17.53
N ILE A 102 7.97 -3.51 -16.91
CA ILE A 102 9.19 -4.01 -17.57
C ILE A 102 8.82 -4.86 -18.79
N VAL A 103 7.85 -5.77 -18.66
CA VAL A 103 7.36 -6.60 -19.78
C VAL A 103 6.85 -5.72 -20.91
N ALA A 104 6.08 -4.68 -20.62
CA ALA A 104 5.58 -3.76 -21.65
C ALA A 104 6.69 -2.98 -22.36
N ILE A 105 7.79 -2.66 -21.67
CA ILE A 105 8.96 -2.01 -22.27
C ILE A 105 9.73 -2.99 -23.14
N ILE A 106 9.93 -4.23 -22.68
CA ILE A 106 10.57 -5.30 -23.48
C ILE A 106 9.75 -5.56 -24.74
N GLN A 107 8.42 -5.61 -24.61
CA GLN A 107 7.48 -5.83 -25.70
C GLN A 107 7.12 -4.54 -26.45
N HIS A 108 7.82 -3.41 -26.26
CA HIS A 108 7.44 -2.12 -26.84
C HIS A 108 7.25 -2.16 -28.38
N CYS A 109 7.97 -3.05 -29.07
CA CYS A 109 7.81 -3.24 -30.52
C CYS A 109 6.59 -4.08 -30.91
N THR A 110 6.14 -5.00 -30.06
CA THR A 110 5.12 -6.01 -30.38
C THR A 110 3.82 -5.85 -29.61
N ILE A 111 3.78 -5.01 -28.57
CA ILE A 111 2.59 -4.73 -27.77
C ILE A 111 1.69 -3.70 -28.46
N SER A 112 0.38 -3.96 -28.42
CA SER A 112 -0.61 -3.02 -28.93
C SER A 112 -0.85 -1.85 -27.96
N VAL A 113 -1.36 -0.74 -28.48
CA VAL A 113 -1.75 0.43 -27.67
C VAL A 113 -2.79 0.04 -26.62
N TYR A 114 -3.75 -0.83 -26.98
CA TYR A 114 -4.75 -1.38 -26.07
C TYR A 114 -4.12 -2.05 -24.83
N HIS A 115 -3.21 -3.01 -25.01
CA HIS A 115 -2.58 -3.71 -23.89
C HIS A 115 -1.70 -2.79 -23.04
N PHE A 116 -0.97 -1.88 -23.67
CA PHE A 116 -0.07 -0.98 -22.95
C PHE A 116 -0.81 0.07 -22.11
N ARG A 117 -2.02 0.47 -22.55
CA ARG A 117 -2.92 1.26 -21.71
C ARG A 117 -3.31 0.49 -20.45
N ILE A 118 -3.63 -0.80 -20.57
CA ILE A 118 -3.96 -1.65 -19.40
C ILE A 118 -2.76 -1.68 -18.45
N VAL A 119 -1.55 -1.93 -18.96
CA VAL A 119 -0.30 -1.88 -18.17
C VAL A 119 -0.16 -0.56 -17.41
N THR A 120 -0.43 0.56 -18.09
CA THR A 120 -0.34 1.91 -17.49
C THR A 120 -1.32 2.07 -16.32
N GLU A 121 -2.55 1.59 -16.45
CA GLU A 121 -3.55 1.66 -15.36
C GLU A 121 -3.19 0.72 -14.20
N LEU A 122 -2.69 -0.49 -14.48
CA LEU A 122 -2.22 -1.42 -13.44
C LEU A 122 -1.04 -0.83 -12.66
N ALA A 123 -0.08 -0.20 -13.35
CA ALA A 123 1.04 0.51 -12.76
C ALA A 123 0.60 1.71 -11.92
N PHE A 124 -0.44 2.42 -12.37
CA PHE A 124 -1.01 3.54 -11.64
C PHE A 124 -1.68 3.07 -10.33
N LEU A 125 -2.46 1.99 -10.36
CA LEU A 125 -3.03 1.35 -9.16
C LEU A 125 -1.94 0.86 -8.19
N SER A 126 -0.83 0.33 -8.70
CA SER A 126 0.36 0.00 -7.90
C SER A 126 0.89 1.22 -7.16
N THR A 127 1.03 2.35 -7.87
CA THR A 127 1.53 3.61 -7.29
C THR A 127 0.60 4.17 -6.22
N VAL A 128 -0.73 4.07 -6.40
CA VAL A 128 -1.71 4.41 -5.36
C VAL A 128 -1.52 3.54 -4.12
N THR A 129 -1.31 2.24 -4.30
CA THR A 129 -1.08 1.27 -3.22
C THR A 129 0.20 1.59 -2.43
N HIS A 130 1.28 1.96 -3.11
CA HIS A 130 2.54 2.36 -2.46
C HIS A 130 2.40 3.65 -1.67
N LEU A 131 1.76 4.65 -2.27
CA LEU A 131 1.61 5.95 -1.65
C LEU A 131 0.75 5.89 -0.39
N ILE A 132 -0.37 5.17 -0.42
CA ILE A 132 -1.22 5.01 0.76
C ILE A 132 -0.54 4.19 1.86
N THR A 133 0.22 3.16 1.49
CA THR A 133 0.97 2.34 2.45
C THR A 133 2.08 3.15 3.12
N LEU A 134 2.87 3.91 2.35
CA LEU A 134 3.91 4.80 2.88
C LEU A 134 3.32 5.82 3.85
N LEU A 135 2.14 6.35 3.56
CA LEU A 135 1.48 7.33 4.40
C LEU A 135 0.97 6.73 5.72
N VAL A 136 0.32 5.56 5.68
CA VAL A 136 -0.24 4.93 6.89
C VAL A 136 0.85 4.29 7.74
N LEU A 137 1.88 3.72 7.11
CA LEU A 137 2.94 2.99 7.79
C LEU A 137 4.24 3.80 7.91
N GLU A 138 4.20 5.13 7.85
CA GLU A 138 5.41 5.98 7.91
C GLU A 138 6.32 5.62 9.11
N GLY A 139 5.74 5.34 10.27
CA GLY A 139 6.48 4.95 11.47
C GLY A 139 7.21 3.61 11.34
N TYR A 140 6.66 2.67 10.57
CA TYR A 140 7.33 1.40 10.25
C TYR A 140 8.58 1.63 9.39
N PHE A 141 8.44 2.45 8.35
CA PHE A 141 9.54 2.78 7.44
C PHE A 141 10.66 3.54 8.16
N ILE A 142 10.31 4.44 9.08
CA ILE A 142 11.27 5.22 9.89
C ILE A 142 12.03 4.34 10.90
N LYS A 143 11.37 3.34 11.51
CA LYS A 143 11.97 2.54 12.59
C LYS A 143 13.21 1.76 12.12
N ASP A 144 13.16 1.18 10.93
CA ASP A 144 14.27 0.46 10.32
C ASP A 144 14.55 0.98 8.91
N LYS A 145 15.14 2.17 8.85
CA LYS A 145 15.37 2.87 7.57
C LYS A 145 16.20 2.02 6.60
N LYS A 146 17.23 1.33 7.09
CA LYS A 146 18.17 0.56 6.25
C LYS A 146 17.49 -0.64 5.60
N SER A 147 16.72 -1.41 6.36
CA SER A 147 15.98 -2.56 5.84
C SER A 147 14.90 -2.17 4.81
N ASN A 148 14.39 -0.94 4.91
CA ASN A 148 13.35 -0.45 4.01
C ASN A 148 13.87 0.23 2.73
N ILE A 149 15.18 0.49 2.59
CA ILE A 149 15.78 1.09 1.39
C ILE A 149 15.42 0.33 0.10
N PRO A 150 15.54 -1.01 0.01
CA PRO A 150 15.21 -1.74 -1.21
C PRO A 150 13.77 -1.50 -1.66
N ARG A 151 12.81 -1.46 -0.73
CA ARG A 151 11.39 -1.20 -1.01
C ARG A 151 11.22 0.19 -1.64
N VAL A 152 11.84 1.20 -1.04
CA VAL A 152 11.80 2.59 -1.54
C VAL A 152 12.43 2.69 -2.93
N LEU A 153 13.57 2.03 -3.17
CA LEU A 153 14.22 2.03 -4.48
C LEU A 153 13.31 1.43 -5.55
N VAL A 154 12.67 0.29 -5.29
CA VAL A 154 11.74 -0.30 -6.25
C VAL A 154 10.50 0.58 -6.44
N MET A 155 10.00 1.27 -5.41
CA MET A 155 8.89 2.23 -5.56
C MET A 155 9.27 3.40 -6.47
N LEU A 156 10.49 3.91 -6.34
CA LEU A 156 11.01 4.97 -7.22
C LEU A 156 11.19 4.48 -8.66
N ILE A 157 11.66 3.25 -8.86
CA ILE A 157 11.72 2.61 -10.19
C ILE A 157 10.30 2.49 -10.76
N ASN A 158 9.33 1.98 -9.99
CA ASN A 158 7.94 1.85 -10.42
C ASN A 158 7.35 3.21 -10.84
N LEU A 159 7.66 4.29 -10.09
CA LEU A 159 7.23 5.65 -10.42
C LEU A 159 7.89 6.20 -11.69
N ALA A 160 9.19 5.95 -11.88
CA ALA A 160 9.90 6.35 -13.09
C ALA A 160 9.37 5.61 -14.34
N LEU A 161 9.14 4.30 -14.21
CA LEU A 161 8.51 3.48 -15.25
C LEU A 161 7.10 3.97 -15.54
N LEU A 162 6.31 4.35 -14.52
CA LEU A 162 4.98 4.90 -14.70
C LEU A 162 5.02 6.21 -15.50
N GLY A 163 6.03 7.05 -15.29
CA GLY A 163 6.25 8.24 -16.11
C GLY A 163 6.42 7.92 -17.59
N TYR A 164 7.22 6.89 -17.90
CA TYR A 164 7.43 6.42 -19.26
C TYR A 164 6.19 5.76 -19.87
N THR A 165 5.56 4.83 -19.16
CA THR A 165 4.39 4.09 -19.66
C THR A 165 3.19 5.01 -19.81
N SER A 166 2.90 5.88 -18.85
CA SER A 166 1.80 6.86 -18.99
C SER A 166 2.02 7.88 -20.09
N TRP A 167 3.26 8.32 -20.32
CA TRP A 167 3.57 9.23 -21.42
C TRP A 167 3.22 8.63 -22.79
N ASN A 168 3.63 7.37 -23.02
CA ASN A 168 3.36 6.70 -24.29
C ASN A 168 1.90 6.20 -24.37
N GLY A 169 1.39 5.56 -23.32
CA GLY A 169 0.04 4.98 -23.32
C GLY A 169 -1.06 6.03 -23.49
N TYR A 170 -1.03 7.11 -22.70
CA TYR A 170 -2.05 8.15 -22.78
C TYR A 170 -1.96 8.99 -24.05
N ALA A 171 -0.77 9.16 -24.62
CA ALA A 171 -0.61 9.92 -25.86
C ALA A 171 -1.43 9.31 -27.01
N PHE A 172 -1.58 7.98 -27.02
CA PHE A 172 -2.31 7.25 -28.05
C PHE A 172 -3.74 6.90 -27.66
N GLU A 173 -4.05 6.77 -26.35
CA GLU A 173 -5.41 6.57 -25.85
C GLU A 173 -6.37 7.68 -26.29
N MET A 174 -5.89 8.93 -26.32
CA MET A 174 -6.70 10.11 -26.66
C MET A 174 -7.18 10.10 -28.12
N SER A 175 -6.69 9.18 -28.95
CA SER A 175 -7.20 8.98 -30.30
C SER A 175 -8.59 8.32 -30.27
N SER A 176 -9.54 8.91 -30.99
CA SER A 176 -10.87 8.33 -31.18
C SER A 176 -10.86 7.13 -32.15
N SER A 177 -9.77 6.90 -32.88
CA SER A 177 -9.69 5.86 -33.90
C SER A 177 -9.41 4.48 -33.30
N THR A 178 -10.31 3.53 -33.54
CA THR A 178 -10.12 2.11 -33.21
C THR A 178 -8.87 1.52 -33.87
N ALA A 179 -8.51 1.98 -35.08
CA ALA A 179 -7.30 1.55 -35.75
C ALA A 179 -6.03 1.93 -34.98
N VAL A 180 -6.01 3.12 -34.36
CA VAL A 180 -4.88 3.56 -33.53
C VAL A 180 -4.78 2.71 -32.27
N LYS A 181 -5.91 2.44 -31.61
CA LYS A 181 -5.91 1.59 -30.39
C LYS A 181 -5.50 0.15 -30.66
N SER A 182 -5.77 -0.36 -31.86
CA SER A 182 -5.42 -1.72 -32.29
C SER A 182 -3.96 -1.86 -32.75
N SER A 183 -3.31 -0.74 -33.08
CA SER A 183 -1.95 -0.73 -33.62
C SER A 183 -0.88 -1.03 -32.57
N LEU A 184 0.32 -1.36 -33.06
CA LEU A 184 1.53 -1.49 -32.23
C LEU A 184 2.06 -0.12 -31.82
N ILE A 185 2.58 0.00 -30.61
CA ILE A 185 3.13 1.28 -30.12
C ILE A 185 4.32 1.77 -30.94
N ALA A 186 5.16 0.85 -31.41
CA ALA A 186 6.30 1.19 -32.26
C ALA A 186 5.93 1.96 -33.52
N CYS A 187 4.74 1.71 -34.09
CA CYS A 187 4.26 2.41 -35.29
C CYS A 187 4.19 3.93 -35.07
N PHE A 188 3.89 4.36 -33.86
CA PHE A 188 3.68 5.77 -33.54
C PHE A 188 4.83 6.39 -32.77
N SER A 189 5.63 5.59 -32.06
CA SER A 189 6.85 6.07 -31.41
C SER A 189 7.92 6.55 -32.41
N GLY A 190 7.92 6.03 -33.65
CA GLY A 190 8.92 6.36 -34.68
C GLY A 190 8.47 7.24 -35.85
N ALA A 191 7.20 7.21 -36.28
CA ALA A 191 6.81 7.74 -37.60
C ALA A 191 6.05 9.08 -37.63
N ARG A 192 5.28 9.44 -36.57
CA ARG A 192 4.67 10.76 -36.33
C ARG A 192 3.78 10.67 -35.08
N ARG A 193 4.16 11.34 -33.98
CA ARG A 193 3.28 11.46 -32.80
C ARG A 193 2.05 12.30 -33.15
N PRO A 194 0.84 11.90 -32.75
CA PRO A 194 -0.34 12.74 -32.91
C PRO A 194 -0.15 14.05 -32.13
N ARG A 195 -0.76 15.14 -32.60
CA ARG A 195 -0.77 16.40 -31.84
C ARG A 195 -1.50 16.17 -30.53
N LEU A 196 -0.77 16.32 -29.42
CA LEU A 196 -1.29 16.11 -28.08
C LEU A 196 -2.14 17.32 -27.66
N GLY A 197 -3.40 17.09 -27.31
CA GLY A 197 -4.30 18.14 -26.84
C GLY A 197 -4.09 18.48 -25.35
N PRO A 198 -4.66 19.60 -24.86
CA PRO A 198 -4.54 20.00 -23.45
C PRO A 198 -5.03 18.93 -22.45
N ALA A 199 -6.04 18.13 -22.82
CA ALA A 199 -6.56 17.05 -21.99
C ALA A 199 -5.50 15.97 -21.68
N PHE A 200 -4.59 15.69 -22.63
CA PHE A 200 -3.47 14.79 -22.40
C PHE A 200 -2.52 15.34 -21.35
N TYR A 201 -2.05 16.57 -21.54
CA TYR A 201 -1.11 17.19 -20.61
C TYR A 201 -1.72 17.34 -19.22
N ALA A 202 -3.01 17.70 -19.12
CA ALA A 202 -3.71 17.77 -17.84
C ALA A 202 -3.72 16.41 -17.13
N ARG A 203 -4.16 15.34 -17.81
CA ARG A 203 -4.21 13.99 -17.21
C ARG A 203 -2.84 13.49 -16.79
N TRP A 204 -1.85 13.58 -17.68
CA TRP A 204 -0.49 13.11 -17.41
C TRP A 204 0.18 13.91 -16.28
N THR A 205 0.04 15.25 -16.31
CA THR A 205 0.59 16.13 -15.28
C THR A 205 -0.05 15.87 -13.93
N ILE A 206 -1.38 15.76 -13.85
CA ILE A 206 -2.09 15.45 -12.59
C ILE A 206 -1.60 14.12 -12.02
N LEU A 207 -1.49 13.08 -12.86
CA LEU A 207 -1.06 11.75 -12.42
C LEU A 207 0.37 11.78 -11.85
N LEU A 208 1.34 12.34 -12.59
CA LEU A 208 2.74 12.33 -12.17
C LEU A 208 3.05 13.35 -11.09
N LEU A 209 2.55 14.59 -11.23
CA LEU A 209 2.83 15.64 -10.26
C LEU A 209 2.30 15.26 -8.88
N LEU A 210 1.04 14.80 -8.79
CA LEU A 210 0.48 14.37 -7.50
C LEU A 210 1.20 13.14 -6.94
N SER A 211 1.62 12.20 -7.80
CA SER A 211 2.41 11.06 -7.37
C SER A 211 3.75 11.48 -6.77
N ILE A 212 4.51 12.30 -7.50
CA ILE A 212 5.84 12.78 -7.09
C ILE A 212 5.71 13.60 -5.81
N LEU A 213 4.78 14.57 -5.78
CA LEU A 213 4.53 15.37 -4.58
C LEU A 213 4.12 14.51 -3.39
N GLY A 214 3.27 13.50 -3.61
CA GLY A 214 2.87 12.54 -2.58
C GLY A 214 4.08 11.81 -1.99
N HIS A 215 4.88 11.15 -2.82
CA HIS A 215 6.05 10.40 -2.39
C HIS A 215 7.09 11.31 -1.72
N CYS A 216 7.44 12.44 -2.36
CA CYS A 216 8.37 13.42 -1.80
C CYS A 216 7.90 13.94 -0.44
N SER A 217 6.60 14.22 -0.28
CA SER A 217 6.08 14.74 0.99
C SER A 217 6.19 13.75 2.15
N VAL A 218 6.04 12.45 1.89
CA VAL A 218 6.21 11.40 2.91
C VAL A 218 7.70 11.18 3.19
N PHE A 219 8.53 11.10 2.16
CA PHE A 219 9.98 10.95 2.34
C PHE A 219 10.58 12.13 3.11
N MET A 220 10.20 13.37 2.77
CA MET A 220 10.67 14.54 3.51
C MET A 220 10.30 14.45 5.00
N GLN A 221 9.10 13.98 5.35
CA GLN A 221 8.73 13.80 6.76
C GLN A 221 9.41 12.61 7.45
N MET A 222 9.79 11.58 6.69
CA MET A 222 10.55 10.44 7.20
C MET A 222 12.02 10.75 7.46
N TYR A 223 12.61 11.67 6.68
CA TYR A 223 14.03 12.02 6.77
C TYR A 223 14.32 13.33 7.52
N ILE A 224 13.37 14.27 7.58
CA ILE A 224 13.51 15.50 8.38
C ILE A 224 13.13 15.17 9.83
N PRO A 225 14.07 15.26 10.79
CA PRO A 225 13.80 14.92 12.17
C PRO A 225 12.89 15.99 12.83
N ARG A 226 11.98 15.52 13.70
CA ARG A 226 10.89 16.34 14.27
C ARG A 226 11.38 17.46 15.20
N ASP A 227 12.58 17.32 15.72
CA ASP A 227 13.31 18.28 16.55
C ASP A 227 13.64 19.59 15.79
N VAL A 228 14.01 19.50 14.51
CA VAL A 228 14.30 20.67 13.65
C VAL A 228 13.07 21.57 13.50
N CYS A 229 11.87 21.00 13.45
CA CYS A 229 10.62 21.77 13.36
C CYS A 229 10.19 22.36 14.71
N GLN A 230 10.60 21.77 15.83
CA GLN A 230 10.15 22.17 17.18
C GLN A 230 10.76 23.51 17.64
N GLY A 231 11.96 23.85 17.15
CA GLY A 231 12.64 25.11 17.49
C GLY A 231 12.14 26.36 16.75
N ARG A 232 11.18 26.25 15.81
CA ARG A 232 10.67 27.39 15.02
C ARG A 232 9.13 27.33 14.87
N PRO A 233 8.36 28.10 15.65
CA PRO A 233 6.90 27.93 15.76
C PRO A 233 6.15 28.17 14.44
N GLY A 234 6.63 29.07 13.58
CA GLY A 234 6.05 29.30 12.25
C GLY A 234 6.19 28.09 11.31
N LEU A 235 7.38 27.47 11.29
CA LEU A 235 7.66 26.28 10.48
C LEU A 235 6.90 25.05 10.99
N ALA A 236 6.77 24.90 12.32
CA ALA A 236 5.98 23.84 12.93
C ALA A 236 4.52 23.89 12.47
N ARG A 237 3.89 25.08 12.50
CA ARG A 237 2.48 25.26 12.08
C ARG A 237 2.26 24.85 10.61
N ILE A 238 3.16 25.26 9.72
CA ILE A 238 3.11 24.92 8.29
C ILE A 238 3.26 23.41 8.10
N SER A 239 4.20 22.76 8.80
CA SER A 239 4.43 21.32 8.71
C SER A 239 3.20 20.50 9.14
N TYR A 240 2.53 20.89 10.24
CA TYR A 240 1.29 20.25 10.68
C TYR A 240 0.15 20.44 9.67
N TRP A 241 -0.03 21.65 9.16
CA TRP A 241 -1.04 21.92 8.13
C TRP A 241 -0.80 21.11 6.86
N LEU A 242 0.45 21.01 6.39
CA LEU A 242 0.81 20.20 5.23
C LEU A 242 0.52 18.71 5.46
N ARG A 243 0.83 18.19 6.65
CA ARG A 243 0.53 16.79 7.02
C ARG A 243 -0.98 16.53 6.98
N ASP A 244 -1.77 17.41 7.59
CA ASP A 244 -3.22 17.24 7.65
C ASP A 244 -3.85 17.40 6.25
N CYS A 245 -3.45 18.43 5.49
CA CYS A 245 -3.89 18.63 4.11
C CYS A 245 -3.57 17.43 3.20
N ARG A 246 -2.37 16.84 3.37
CA ARG A 246 -2.01 15.60 2.67
C ARG A 246 -2.94 14.45 3.05
N LEU A 247 -3.10 14.19 4.34
CA LEU A 247 -3.86 13.05 4.85
C LEU A 247 -5.35 13.12 4.50
N PHE A 248 -5.94 14.32 4.54
CA PHE A 248 -7.38 14.51 4.40
C PHE A 248 -7.85 14.91 3.02
N THR A 249 -6.99 15.53 2.22
CA THR A 249 -7.40 16.12 0.95
C THR A 249 -6.62 15.50 -0.20
N LEU A 250 -5.29 15.68 -0.22
CA LEU A 250 -4.49 15.34 -1.40
C LEU A 250 -4.49 13.84 -1.68
N MET A 251 -4.32 13.00 -0.65
CA MET A 251 -4.21 11.55 -0.80
C MET A 251 -5.55 10.86 -1.07
N PRO A 252 -6.65 11.21 -0.37
CA PRO A 252 -7.97 10.70 -0.73
C PRO A 252 -8.37 11.11 -2.15
N ALA A 253 -8.12 12.36 -2.56
CA ALA A 253 -8.42 12.81 -3.92
C ALA A 253 -7.63 12.01 -4.98
N TYR A 254 -6.32 11.81 -4.77
CA TYR A 254 -5.48 11.01 -5.67
C TYR A 254 -5.92 9.55 -5.74
N THR A 255 -6.26 8.96 -4.60
CA THR A 255 -6.73 7.57 -4.50
C THR A 255 -8.08 7.38 -5.19
N ILE A 256 -9.03 8.28 -4.94
CA ILE A 256 -10.35 8.27 -5.59
C ILE A 256 -10.19 8.43 -7.10
N TYR A 257 -9.36 9.37 -7.53
CA TYR A 257 -9.05 9.55 -8.95
C TYR A 257 -8.47 8.27 -9.56
N GLY A 258 -7.51 7.63 -8.90
CA GLY A 258 -6.92 6.37 -9.32
C GLY A 258 -7.92 5.23 -9.47
N LEU A 259 -8.74 4.99 -8.44
CA LEU A 259 -9.75 3.93 -8.45
C LEU A 259 -10.83 4.17 -9.51
N VAL A 260 -11.32 5.41 -9.63
CA VAL A 260 -12.36 5.76 -10.59
C VAL A 260 -11.85 5.71 -12.02
N ASN A 261 -10.65 6.25 -12.29
CA ASN A 261 -10.08 6.22 -13.63
C ASN A 261 -9.69 4.80 -14.03
N GLY A 262 -8.89 4.12 -13.19
CA GLY A 262 -8.47 2.74 -13.42
C GLY A 262 -9.67 1.82 -13.59
N GLY A 263 -10.68 1.91 -12.71
CA GLY A 263 -11.91 1.13 -12.82
C GLY A 263 -12.66 1.37 -14.13
N ARG A 264 -12.79 2.62 -14.58
CA ARG A 264 -13.46 2.94 -15.86
C ARG A 264 -12.72 2.38 -17.08
N VAL A 265 -11.39 2.41 -17.07
CA VAL A 265 -10.57 1.89 -18.17
C VAL A 265 -10.60 0.37 -18.17
N LEU A 266 -10.34 -0.24 -17.03
CA LEU A 266 -10.30 -1.70 -16.87
C LEU A 266 -11.69 -2.33 -17.14
N TRP A 267 -12.79 -1.66 -16.78
CA TRP A 267 -14.15 -2.12 -17.11
C TRP A 267 -14.44 -2.21 -18.62
N ARG A 268 -13.61 -1.58 -19.46
CA ARG A 268 -13.74 -1.61 -20.92
C ARG A 268 -12.76 -2.57 -21.59
N THR A 269 -12.13 -3.47 -20.84
CA THR A 269 -11.31 -4.55 -21.43
C THR A 269 -12.17 -5.72 -21.86
N GLN A 270 -11.65 -6.60 -22.73
CA GLN A 270 -12.34 -7.84 -23.11
C GLN A 270 -12.46 -8.80 -21.92
N ALA A 271 -11.47 -8.81 -21.02
CA ALA A 271 -11.51 -9.63 -19.81
C ALA A 271 -12.73 -9.36 -18.90
N LEU A 272 -13.13 -8.09 -18.74
CA LEU A 272 -14.27 -7.73 -17.86
C LEU A 272 -15.57 -7.49 -18.63
N ARG A 273 -15.49 -7.02 -19.88
CA ARG A 273 -16.68 -6.67 -20.66
C ARG A 273 -16.43 -6.76 -22.17
N LYS A 274 -16.37 -5.62 -22.86
CA LYS A 274 -16.24 -5.49 -24.30
C LYS A 274 -15.18 -4.44 -24.60
N ALA A 275 -14.10 -4.88 -25.25
CA ALA A 275 -13.03 -4.01 -25.70
C ALA A 275 -13.50 -3.00 -26.74
N ASP A 276 -12.83 -1.85 -26.79
CA ASP A 276 -13.01 -0.82 -27.81
C ASP A 276 -12.24 -1.11 -29.11
N VAL A 277 -11.62 -2.29 -29.19
CA VAL A 277 -10.88 -2.83 -30.34
C VAL A 277 -11.37 -4.25 -30.66
N PRO A 278 -11.33 -4.69 -31.93
CA PRO A 278 -11.55 -6.08 -32.28
C PRO A 278 -10.38 -6.93 -31.76
N ILE A 279 -10.68 -8.02 -31.07
CA ILE A 279 -9.69 -8.93 -30.47
C ILE A 279 -9.89 -10.35 -31.00
N THR A 280 -8.79 -11.02 -31.37
CA THR A 280 -8.75 -12.44 -31.69
C THR A 280 -8.20 -13.21 -30.50
N GLY A 281 -8.91 -14.24 -30.05
CA GLY A 281 -8.59 -14.99 -28.82
C GLY A 281 -9.37 -14.49 -27.61
N SER A 282 -8.97 -14.92 -26.41
CA SER A 282 -9.70 -14.68 -25.15
C SER A 282 -8.77 -14.21 -24.03
N GLU A 283 -9.10 -13.07 -23.41
CA GLU A 283 -8.53 -12.59 -22.15
C GLU A 283 -9.32 -13.09 -20.92
N GLN A 284 -10.40 -13.84 -21.13
CA GLN A 284 -11.21 -14.44 -20.06
C GLN A 284 -10.72 -15.84 -19.67
N ASP A 285 -9.93 -16.47 -20.54
CA ASP A 285 -9.40 -17.81 -20.32
C ASP A 285 -8.32 -17.77 -19.25
N TRP A 286 -8.41 -18.66 -18.26
CA TRP A 286 -7.48 -18.70 -17.14
C TRP A 286 -6.18 -19.43 -17.49
N GLY A 287 -5.05 -18.74 -17.31
CA GLY A 287 -3.71 -19.30 -17.45
C GLY A 287 -2.91 -19.26 -16.14
N PHE A 288 -1.70 -19.81 -16.17
CA PHE A 288 -0.79 -19.83 -15.01
C PHE A 288 -0.55 -18.44 -14.42
N GLY A 289 -0.24 -17.43 -15.24
CA GLY A 289 0.05 -16.07 -14.78
C GLY A 289 -1.12 -15.43 -14.02
N GLN A 290 -2.36 -15.68 -14.46
CA GLN A 290 -3.57 -15.17 -13.83
C GLN A 290 -3.85 -15.85 -12.48
N ILE A 291 -3.66 -17.17 -12.40
CA ILE A 291 -3.78 -17.92 -11.13
C ILE A 291 -2.70 -17.45 -10.16
N LEU A 292 -1.46 -17.31 -10.63
CA LEU A 292 -0.34 -16.83 -9.82
C LEU A 292 -0.63 -15.43 -9.25
N ALA A 293 -1.18 -14.51 -10.05
CA ALA A 293 -1.54 -13.17 -9.58
C ALA A 293 -2.59 -13.21 -8.44
N MET A 294 -3.59 -14.08 -8.55
CA MET A 294 -4.59 -14.28 -7.48
C MET A 294 -3.99 -14.95 -6.23
N LEU A 295 -3.09 -15.91 -6.41
CA LEU A 295 -2.39 -16.57 -5.30
C LEU A 295 -1.46 -15.58 -4.57
N LEU A 296 -0.78 -14.68 -5.29
CA LEU A 296 0.02 -13.63 -4.68
C LEU A 296 -0.82 -12.66 -3.84
N LEU A 297 -2.04 -12.33 -4.28
CA LEU A 297 -3.00 -11.60 -3.45
C LEU A 297 -3.36 -12.40 -2.19
N GLY A 298 -3.68 -13.69 -2.33
CA GLY A 298 -3.98 -14.57 -1.19
C GLY A 298 -2.82 -14.72 -0.19
N LEU A 299 -1.58 -14.79 -0.70
CA LEU A 299 -0.35 -14.91 0.10
C LEU A 299 -0.19 -13.76 1.10
N THR A 300 -0.70 -12.58 0.78
CA THR A 300 -0.60 -11.38 1.62
C THR A 300 -1.39 -11.49 2.93
N LEU A 301 -2.29 -12.48 3.04
CA LEU A 301 -3.06 -12.75 4.25
C LEU A 301 -2.24 -13.54 5.29
N LEU A 302 -1.20 -14.29 4.87
CA LEU A 302 -0.40 -15.11 5.78
C LEU A 302 0.30 -14.31 6.88
N PRO A 303 0.94 -13.16 6.61
CA PRO A 303 1.53 -12.34 7.67
C PRO A 303 0.51 -11.85 8.71
N GLY A 304 -0.74 -11.60 8.29
CA GLY A 304 -1.82 -11.28 9.22
C GLY A 304 -2.23 -12.47 10.08
N TRP A 305 -2.30 -13.65 9.47
CA TRP A 305 -2.56 -14.92 10.16
C TRP A 305 -1.48 -15.25 11.20
N GLU A 306 -0.21 -15.01 10.89
CA GLU A 306 0.90 -15.22 11.83
C GLU A 306 0.74 -14.36 13.10
N VAL A 307 0.37 -13.09 12.94
CA VAL A 307 0.11 -12.20 14.10
C VAL A 307 -1.06 -12.71 14.92
N PHE A 308 -2.14 -13.16 14.27
CA PHE A 308 -3.30 -13.75 14.94
C PHE A 308 -2.92 -14.99 15.76
N SER A 309 -2.21 -15.93 15.14
CA SER A 309 -1.77 -17.18 15.77
C SER A 309 -0.85 -16.92 16.97
N GLN A 310 0.10 -15.99 16.84
CA GLN A 310 1.00 -15.62 17.94
C GLN A 310 0.25 -15.02 19.14
N TYR A 311 -0.76 -14.20 18.89
CA TYR A 311 -1.56 -13.59 19.95
C TYR A 311 -2.40 -14.62 20.71
N GLU A 312 -3.04 -15.54 19.99
CA GLU A 312 -3.81 -16.62 20.61
C GLU A 312 -2.92 -17.52 21.47
N PHE A 313 -1.73 -17.88 20.95
CA PHE A 313 -0.75 -18.66 21.69
C PHE A 313 -0.27 -17.95 22.97
N LEU A 314 -0.03 -16.64 22.91
CA LEU A 314 0.40 -15.86 24.07
C LEU A 314 -0.70 -15.79 25.14
N ASN A 315 -1.95 -15.54 24.73
CA ASN A 315 -3.10 -15.55 25.64
C ASN A 315 -3.28 -16.92 26.31
N PHE A 316 -3.10 -18.02 25.58
CA PHE A 316 -3.16 -19.37 26.14
C PHE A 316 -2.08 -19.59 27.20
N ARG A 317 -0.84 -19.16 26.95
CA ARG A 317 0.27 -19.28 27.93
C ARG A 317 0.02 -18.44 29.18
N VAL A 318 -0.45 -17.21 29.04
CA VAL A 318 -0.78 -16.33 30.17
C VAL A 318 -1.91 -16.94 31.00
N LEU A 319 -2.97 -17.44 30.34
CA LEU A 319 -4.08 -18.10 31.02
C LEU A 319 -3.59 -19.33 31.80
N LYS A 320 -2.76 -20.18 31.18
CA LYS A 320 -2.17 -21.36 31.83
C LYS A 320 -1.31 -20.97 33.04
N MET A 321 -0.48 -19.93 32.92
CA MET A 321 0.35 -19.43 34.03
C MET A 321 -0.51 -18.90 35.18
N LEU A 322 -1.56 -18.13 34.89
CA LEU A 322 -2.49 -17.62 35.91
C LEU A 322 -3.24 -18.74 36.63
N THR A 323 -3.66 -19.79 35.89
CA THR A 323 -4.28 -20.97 36.49
C THR A 323 -3.29 -21.72 37.39
N LEU A 324 -2.02 -21.85 36.98
CA LEU A 324 -0.98 -22.46 37.81
C LEU A 324 -0.67 -21.65 39.07
N LEU A 325 -0.63 -20.32 38.97
CA LEU A 325 -0.44 -19.42 40.12
C LEU A 325 -1.60 -19.52 41.11
N ARG A 326 -2.84 -19.55 40.61
CA ARG A 326 -4.03 -19.75 41.45
C ARG A 326 -4.01 -21.12 42.15
N LEU A 327 -3.60 -22.16 41.43
CA LEU A 327 -3.37 -23.50 42.01
C LEU A 327 -2.28 -23.48 43.10
N GLN A 328 -1.19 -22.72 42.90
CA GLN A 328 -0.16 -22.57 43.93
C GLN A 328 -0.67 -21.83 45.17
N GLU A 329 -1.53 -20.82 45.00
CA GLU A 329 -2.18 -20.14 46.13
C GLU A 329 -3.10 -21.10 46.90
N GLU A 330 -3.97 -21.84 46.22
CA GLU A 330 -4.85 -22.84 46.87
C GLU A 330 -4.04 -23.92 47.62
N ILE A 331 -2.96 -24.43 47.02
CA ILE A 331 -2.07 -25.40 47.68
C ILE A 331 -1.39 -24.80 48.91
N ARG A 332 -1.01 -23.51 48.87
CA ARG A 332 -0.36 -22.81 49.99
C ARG A 332 -1.33 -22.56 51.14
N GLU A 333 -2.61 -22.30 50.85
CA GLU A 333 -3.68 -22.20 51.85
C GLU A 333 -3.95 -23.56 52.53
N ILE A 334 -4.05 -24.64 51.75
CA ILE A 334 -4.30 -26.01 52.27
C ILE A 334 -3.17 -26.45 53.22
N HIS A 335 -1.92 -26.11 52.91
CA HIS A 335 -0.76 -26.48 53.75
C HIS A 335 -0.46 -25.50 54.90
N GLY A 336 -1.28 -24.47 55.13
CA GLY A 336 -1.11 -23.56 56.27
C GLY A 336 0.20 -22.75 56.29
N LEU A 337 0.91 -22.65 55.16
CA LEU A 337 2.17 -21.92 55.04
C LEU A 337 1.90 -20.42 54.88
N ARG A 338 1.51 -19.76 55.99
CA ARG A 338 1.38 -18.30 56.05
C ARG A 338 2.79 -17.66 56.10
N PRO A 339 3.08 -16.60 55.32
CA PRO A 339 4.33 -15.86 55.49
C PRO A 339 4.39 -15.28 56.91
N ARG A 340 5.53 -15.45 57.61
CA ARG A 340 5.77 -14.85 58.92
C ARG A 340 5.55 -13.33 58.84
N GLU A 341 4.56 -12.81 59.58
CA GLU A 341 4.43 -11.39 59.85
C GLU A 341 5.73 -10.88 60.49
N GLN A 342 6.36 -9.89 59.86
CA GLN A 342 7.31 -9.03 60.54
C GLN A 342 6.50 -8.12 61.48
N ASN A 343 6.61 -8.35 62.79
CA ASN A 343 6.02 -7.52 63.83
C ASN A 343 6.49 -6.05 63.73
N PRO A 344 5.58 -5.08 63.93
CA PRO A 344 5.91 -3.83 64.64
C PRO A 344 4.94 -3.58 65.80
N PRO A 345 5.12 -2.56 66.66
CA PRO A 345 6.33 -1.87 67.15
C PRO A 345 6.49 -2.08 68.69
N MET A 346 7.61 -1.66 69.29
CA MET A 346 7.72 -1.53 70.76
C MET A 346 7.90 -0.05 71.10
N GLU A 347 6.87 0.52 71.74
CA GLU A 347 6.78 1.92 72.15
C GLU A 347 7.35 2.10 73.57
N SER A 348 8.06 3.22 73.73
CA SER A 348 8.53 3.98 74.92
C SER A 348 8.38 3.42 76.35
N ILE A 349 9.48 3.56 77.13
CA ILE A 349 9.66 3.74 78.59
C ILE A 349 11.22 3.88 78.70
N ASP A 350 11.89 4.94 79.13
CA ASP A 350 11.68 5.85 80.26
C ASP A 350 12.45 7.17 80.07
N GLU A 351 11.82 8.27 80.48
CA GLU A 351 12.48 9.38 81.15
C GLU A 351 13.23 8.83 82.38
N LEU A 352 14.56 9.03 82.46
CA LEU A 352 15.35 9.18 83.69
C LEU A 352 16.84 9.11 83.34
N ARG A 353 17.46 10.26 83.05
CA ARG A 353 18.77 10.66 83.61
C ARG A 353 19.15 12.04 83.08
N ASP A 354 18.64 13.06 83.76
CA ASP A 354 19.43 14.24 84.04
C ASP A 354 20.54 13.84 85.04
N GLN A 355 21.68 14.55 85.03
CA GLN A 355 22.93 14.35 85.82
C GLN A 355 24.05 13.50 85.16
N SER A 356 24.91 14.16 84.37
CA SER A 356 26.30 14.53 84.76
C SER A 356 27.04 15.22 83.61
#